data_AF-A0A6A0HY07-F1
#
_entry.id   AF-A0A6A0HY07-F1
#
_cell.length_a   1.000
_cell.length_b   1.000
_cell.length_c   1.000
_cell.angle_alpha   90.00
_cell.angle_beta   90.00
_cell.angle_gamma   90.00
#
_symmetry.space_group_name_H-M   'P 1'
#
loop_
_entity.id
_entity.type
_entity.pdbx_description
1 polymer ?
#
loop_
_entity_poly.entity_id
_entity_poly.type
_entity_poly.pdbx_seq_one_letter_code
_entity_poly.pdbx_strand_id
1 'polypeptide(L)'
;MRRLNHRFTLNEVERKVVAPAAASSFGVIVLPRYRKEDVNMEHDLLLQPQQRQRPMPPHMESGAADYVSPGRNESDQPGRSDKKRLRVLQIVDGFRMGGAESKLLELIAHLDKQRFEVLLANVGPTGPLEQKFQQLGVDIFQFARRSAFDPLPVWRLYRLMRQRRIDIVQTTLLWADIIGALAAKLAGVPAIFSWETVSHEGDPFHNNFQRRAGYRLAMKWVDRIIPVSHEIKRSLIKRRNIPAEKIHVIHYGVDLEKYRPADRQTTLAKRRELGVPSDAILIGVMARLEPPKGHRFFIEAFPAIVKQFPRAHAIFAGEGSLRAELETQARALGMSGHITFLGARNDVNEILGALDLFVLPSVSEGLPNVVLEAMAAQKPVVATAVGGIPEVVSHGENGFLAPPADASALQKLLLQCLNEQERWPLLAQVGRRTVETEFSLAHQVSSFERIFANVYGAKTRAAQLT
;
A
#
# COMPACT_ATOMS: atom_id res chain seq x y z
N MET A 1 -42.64 43.01 -16.15
CA MET A 1 -43.19 44.22 -15.47
C MET A 1 -44.21 43.77 -14.43
N ARG A 2 -44.39 44.52 -13.32
CA ARG A 2 -45.29 44.22 -12.16
C ARG A 2 -44.91 42.90 -11.45
N ARG A 3 -44.41 42.80 -10.21
CA ARG A 3 -44.58 43.49 -8.89
C ARG A 3 -45.93 43.28 -8.20
N LEU A 4 -45.92 42.37 -7.21
CA LEU A 4 -46.59 42.41 -5.88
C LEU A 4 -46.03 41.18 -5.10
N ASN A 5 -45.02 41.32 -4.24
CA ASN A 5 -45.07 41.74 -2.83
C ASN A 5 -46.07 40.97 -1.96
N HIS A 6 -45.56 40.08 -1.10
CA HIS A 6 -46.00 39.99 0.29
C HIS A 6 -44.80 39.70 1.20
N ARG A 7 -44.73 40.40 2.34
CA ARG A 7 -43.85 40.10 3.47
C ARG A 7 -44.62 39.31 4.51
N PHE A 8 -43.93 38.47 5.27
CA PHE A 8 -44.30 38.18 6.67
C PHE A 8 -43.07 38.38 7.56
N THR A 9 -43.31 38.67 8.84
CA THR A 9 -42.36 39.36 9.72
C THR A 9 -41.94 38.51 10.91
N LEU A 10 -40.65 38.64 11.28
CA LEU A 10 -40.18 38.35 12.63
C LEU A 10 -40.92 39.23 13.65
N ASN A 11 -41.09 38.73 14.87
CA ASN A 11 -41.29 39.56 16.06
C ASN A 11 -40.78 38.81 17.29
N GLU A 12 -39.91 39.46 18.06
CA GLU A 12 -39.48 39.04 19.40
C GLU A 12 -40.40 39.64 20.46
N VAL A 13 -40.54 38.99 21.62
CA VAL A 13 -40.91 39.66 22.89
C VAL A 13 -40.07 39.05 24.01
N GLU A 14 -39.64 39.88 24.95
CA GLU A 14 -38.50 39.62 25.85
C GLU A 14 -38.84 39.36 27.33
N ARG A 15 -37.91 38.63 28.00
CA ARG A 15 -37.40 38.79 29.39
C ARG A 15 -38.37 38.92 30.60
N LYS A 16 -38.12 38.05 31.59
CA LYS A 16 -37.57 38.36 32.94
C LYS A 16 -37.10 37.03 33.57
N VAL A 17 -35.89 36.81 34.09
CA VAL A 17 -34.97 37.57 34.98
C VAL A 17 -35.39 37.58 36.46
N VAL A 18 -34.84 36.62 37.24
CA VAL A 18 -34.34 36.78 38.63
C VAL A 18 -33.20 35.76 38.86
N ALA A 19 -32.17 36.14 39.64
CA ALA A 19 -31.04 35.36 40.18
C ALA A 19 -30.59 36.05 41.50
N PRO A 20 -29.59 35.58 42.32
CA PRO A 20 -28.63 34.47 42.22
C PRO A 20 -29.02 33.29 43.16
N ALA A 21 -28.22 32.52 43.92
CA ALA A 21 -26.78 32.42 44.30
C ALA A 21 -26.51 31.02 44.94
N ALA A 22 -25.29 30.54 45.24
CA ALA A 22 -23.92 30.77 44.74
C ALA A 22 -22.95 29.74 45.42
N ALA A 23 -21.77 29.48 44.81
CA ALA A 23 -20.69 28.57 45.29
C ALA A 23 -21.07 27.06 45.39
N SER A 24 -20.18 26.06 45.31
CA SER A 24 -18.78 25.87 44.83
C SER A 24 -18.68 24.38 44.37
N SER A 25 -17.71 23.82 43.64
CA SER A 25 -16.24 23.91 43.59
C SER A 25 -15.72 23.24 42.30
N PHE A 26 -14.42 23.36 41.96
CA PHE A 26 -13.81 22.67 40.82
C PHE A 26 -13.51 21.18 41.10
N GLY A 27 -13.65 20.32 40.07
CA GLY A 27 -13.21 18.93 40.09
C GLY A 27 -12.63 18.49 38.74
N VAL A 28 -11.29 18.46 38.63
CA VAL A 28 -10.58 18.00 37.43
C VAL A 28 -10.20 16.52 37.60
N ILE A 29 -10.72 15.65 36.73
CA ILE A 29 -10.41 14.21 36.77
C ILE A 29 -9.01 13.97 36.18
N VAL A 30 -8.05 13.66 37.05
CA VAL A 30 -6.70 13.22 36.67
C VAL A 30 -6.61 11.71 36.85
N LEU A 31 -6.40 10.97 35.75
CA LEU A 31 -6.15 9.53 35.80
C LEU A 31 -4.69 9.26 36.26
N PRO A 32 -4.46 8.25 37.13
CA PRO A 32 -3.17 8.06 37.77
C PRO A 32 -2.10 7.49 36.84
N ARG A 33 -0.85 7.93 37.03
CA ARG A 33 0.33 7.30 36.41
C ARG A 33 0.64 5.99 37.14
N TYR A 34 0.62 4.86 36.42
CA TYR A 34 1.18 3.62 36.96
C TYR A 34 2.71 3.73 37.07
N ARG A 35 3.23 3.30 38.21
CA ARG A 35 4.67 3.16 38.50
C ARG A 35 5.05 1.69 38.36
N LYS A 36 6.29 1.40 37.95
CA LYS A 36 6.87 0.06 38.14
C LYS A 36 7.23 -0.10 39.61
N GLU A 37 6.93 -1.25 40.19
CA GLU A 37 7.88 -2.24 40.73
C GLU A 37 7.11 -3.32 41.54
N ASP A 38 7.73 -4.49 41.69
CA ASP A 38 7.52 -5.55 42.68
C ASP A 38 6.10 -6.12 42.97
N VAL A 39 5.78 -7.24 42.31
CA VAL A 39 5.22 -8.43 42.99
C VAL A 39 5.90 -9.68 42.44
N ASN A 40 6.71 -10.34 43.28
CA ASN A 40 7.10 -11.75 43.12
C ASN A 40 6.34 -12.55 44.17
N MET A 41 5.64 -13.62 43.77
CA MET A 41 5.45 -14.79 44.64
C MET A 41 5.45 -16.08 43.82
N GLU A 42 6.25 -16.99 44.36
CA GLU A 42 6.45 -18.41 44.12
C GLU A 42 5.34 -19.19 43.40
N HIS A 43 5.77 -20.04 42.46
CA HIS A 43 5.28 -21.40 42.37
C HIS A 43 6.45 -22.31 41.97
N ASP A 44 7.14 -22.84 42.97
CA ASP A 44 8.23 -23.80 42.79
C ASP A 44 7.68 -25.24 42.86
N LEU A 45 8.15 -26.14 42.00
CA LEU A 45 8.00 -27.60 42.14
C LEU A 45 8.81 -28.35 41.08
N LEU A 46 10.01 -28.80 41.49
CA LEU A 46 10.74 -29.98 40.99
C LEU A 46 11.11 -30.07 39.49
N LEU A 47 12.42 -29.94 39.22
CA LEU A 47 13.23 -31.09 38.77
C LEU A 47 14.74 -30.81 39.01
N GLN A 48 15.50 -31.85 39.38
CA GLN A 48 16.91 -31.72 39.79
C GLN A 48 17.91 -31.82 38.61
N PRO A 49 19.15 -31.30 38.76
CA PRO A 49 20.03 -30.97 37.63
C PRO A 49 20.92 -32.14 37.17
N GLN A 50 21.33 -32.08 35.90
CA GLN A 50 22.56 -32.73 35.43
C GLN A 50 23.46 -31.73 34.69
N GLN A 51 24.76 -31.88 34.89
CA GLN A 51 25.80 -31.01 34.36
C GLN A 51 26.04 -31.27 32.87
N ARG A 52 26.25 -30.23 32.06
CA ARG A 52 27.07 -30.31 30.83
C ARG A 52 27.71 -28.95 30.48
N GLN A 53 29.01 -29.05 30.24
CA GLN A 53 30.02 -28.05 29.88
C GLN A 53 29.55 -26.84 29.05
N ARG A 54 30.08 -25.65 29.38
CA ARG A 54 30.02 -24.43 28.54
C ARG A 54 31.05 -24.51 27.40
N PRO A 55 30.68 -24.19 26.15
CA PRO A 55 31.61 -23.67 25.14
C PRO A 55 31.89 -22.18 25.41
N MET A 56 33.09 -21.70 25.06
CA MET A 56 33.35 -20.25 24.92
C MET A 56 32.75 -19.71 23.61
N PRO A 57 32.37 -18.42 23.55
CA PRO A 57 32.03 -17.77 22.29
C PRO A 57 33.30 -17.52 21.45
N PRO A 58 33.29 -17.76 20.13
CA PRO A 58 34.36 -17.29 19.27
C PRO A 58 34.33 -15.75 19.15
N HIS A 59 35.49 -15.13 19.00
CA HIS A 59 35.60 -13.69 18.78
C HIS A 59 34.98 -13.30 17.43
N MET A 60 34.04 -12.37 17.41
CA MET A 60 33.63 -11.69 16.17
C MET A 60 34.58 -10.52 15.88
N GLU A 61 35.46 -10.71 14.89
CA GLU A 61 36.24 -9.61 14.32
C GLU A 61 35.35 -8.63 13.53
N SER A 62 35.75 -7.37 13.47
CA SER A 62 34.96 -6.29 12.87
C SER A 62 35.11 -6.24 11.34
N GLY A 63 34.36 -7.09 10.63
CA GLY A 63 34.36 -7.16 9.16
C GLY A 63 32.98 -6.96 8.53
N ALA A 64 32.57 -5.70 8.31
CA ALA A 64 31.32 -5.38 7.59
C ALA A 64 31.51 -5.52 6.07
N ALA A 65 31.53 -6.76 5.57
CA ALA A 65 31.66 -7.06 4.16
C ALA A 65 30.41 -6.61 3.36
N ASP A 66 30.64 -5.80 2.33
CA ASP A 66 29.60 -5.44 1.36
C ASP A 66 29.39 -6.64 0.42
N TYR A 67 28.33 -7.42 0.68
CA TYR A 67 28.03 -8.60 -0.13
C TYR A 67 27.60 -8.18 -1.54
N VAL A 68 28.37 -8.62 -2.54
CA VAL A 68 28.15 -8.35 -3.97
C VAL A 68 27.96 -9.70 -4.67
N SER A 69 26.84 -9.88 -5.35
CA SER A 69 26.63 -11.06 -6.20
C SER A 69 27.65 -11.08 -7.35
N PRO A 70 28.22 -12.24 -7.72
CA PRO A 70 29.21 -12.31 -8.80
C PRO A 70 28.57 -11.91 -10.14
N GLY A 71 29.13 -10.85 -10.74
CA GLY A 71 28.66 -10.32 -12.02
C GLY A 71 29.02 -11.21 -13.21
N ARG A 72 28.40 -10.94 -14.37
CA ARG A 72 28.77 -11.58 -15.65
C ARG A 72 30.11 -11.02 -16.13
N ASN A 73 30.98 -11.87 -16.68
CA ASN A 73 32.20 -11.43 -17.35
C ASN A 73 31.88 -10.63 -18.62
N GLU A 74 32.48 -9.45 -18.77
CA GLU A 74 32.42 -8.63 -19.99
C GLU A 74 33.43 -9.11 -21.04
N SER A 75 33.23 -10.31 -21.60
CA SER A 75 34.12 -10.87 -22.63
C SER A 75 33.42 -11.83 -23.60
N ASP A 76 32.45 -11.34 -24.36
CA ASP A 76 32.16 -11.85 -25.71
C ASP A 76 31.33 -10.83 -26.54
N GLN A 77 31.56 -10.80 -27.86
CA GLN A 77 31.01 -9.84 -28.83
C GLN A 77 30.81 -10.56 -30.18
N PRO A 78 29.86 -10.14 -31.07
CA PRO A 78 29.87 -8.79 -31.64
C PRO A 78 28.51 -8.17 -32.03
N GLY A 79 28.54 -6.93 -32.50
CA GLY A 79 27.68 -6.50 -33.61
C GLY A 79 26.24 -6.04 -33.28
N ARG A 80 26.06 -5.12 -32.34
CA ARG A 80 24.83 -4.30 -32.25
C ARG A 80 25.16 -2.81 -32.21
N SER A 81 24.30 -2.00 -32.83
CA SER A 81 24.40 -0.55 -32.77
C SER A 81 24.01 -0.06 -31.37
N ASP A 82 24.99 0.42 -30.59
CA ASP A 82 24.81 0.80 -29.19
C ASP A 82 23.94 2.06 -29.00
N LYS A 83 22.63 1.85 -28.98
CA LYS A 83 21.70 2.76 -28.29
C LYS A 83 22.01 2.68 -26.79
N LYS A 84 22.83 3.63 -26.29
CA LYS A 84 23.22 3.73 -24.88
C LYS A 84 21.98 3.59 -23.98
N ARG A 85 21.96 2.56 -23.14
CA ARG A 85 20.90 2.32 -22.15
C ARG A 85 20.97 3.37 -21.05
N LEU A 86 19.82 3.79 -20.54
CA LEU A 86 19.75 4.63 -19.35
C LEU A 86 19.97 3.77 -18.11
N ARG A 87 20.95 4.14 -17.28
CA ARG A 87 21.24 3.47 -16.00
C ARG A 87 20.30 3.96 -14.90
N VAL A 88 19.35 3.12 -14.51
CA VAL A 88 18.33 3.40 -13.49
C VAL A 88 18.74 2.74 -12.18
N LEU A 89 18.97 3.54 -11.13
CA LEU A 89 19.15 3.04 -9.76
C LEU A 89 17.82 3.12 -9.00
N GLN A 90 17.24 1.97 -8.72
CA GLN A 90 16.08 1.83 -7.84
C GLN A 90 16.56 1.76 -6.38
N ILE A 91 15.91 2.48 -5.47
CA ILE A 91 16.26 2.50 -4.04
C ILE A 91 15.02 2.19 -3.19
N VAL A 92 15.11 1.20 -2.30
CA VAL A 92 13.98 0.71 -1.50
C VAL A 92 14.31 0.61 0.00
N ASP A 93 13.29 0.79 0.85
CA ASP A 93 13.38 0.78 2.32
C ASP A 93 13.21 -0.63 2.95
N GLY A 94 13.65 -1.68 2.26
CA GLY A 94 13.60 -3.08 2.70
C GLY A 94 12.96 -4.04 1.68
N PHE A 95 13.15 -5.35 1.89
CA PHE A 95 12.54 -6.41 1.06
C PHE A 95 11.37 -7.13 1.74
N ARG A 96 10.51 -6.37 2.43
CA ARG A 96 9.33 -6.90 3.14
C ARG A 96 8.21 -7.22 2.14
N MET A 97 7.31 -8.13 2.53
CA MET A 97 6.09 -8.40 1.76
C MET A 97 5.12 -7.21 1.89
N GLY A 98 4.99 -6.42 0.84
CA GLY A 98 4.09 -5.29 0.75
C GLY A 98 3.75 -4.91 -0.70
N GLY A 99 2.81 -3.97 -0.86
CA GLY A 99 2.34 -3.53 -2.18
C GLY A 99 3.41 -2.74 -2.95
N ALA A 100 4.19 -1.92 -2.24
CA ALA A 100 5.28 -1.11 -2.76
C ALA A 100 6.35 -1.98 -3.43
N GLU A 101 6.85 -2.92 -2.63
CA GLU A 101 7.95 -3.80 -2.98
C GLU A 101 7.53 -4.78 -4.09
N SER A 102 6.26 -5.21 -4.08
CA SER A 102 5.69 -6.04 -5.16
C SER A 102 5.54 -5.26 -6.48
N LYS A 103 5.10 -4.01 -6.45
CA LYS A 103 4.98 -3.18 -7.66
C LYS A 103 6.33 -2.70 -8.19
N LEU A 104 7.32 -2.51 -7.32
CA LEU A 104 8.71 -2.32 -7.72
C LEU A 104 9.29 -3.57 -8.40
N LEU A 105 9.02 -4.77 -7.86
CA LEU A 105 9.40 -6.04 -8.49
C LEU A 105 8.77 -6.20 -9.88
N GLU A 106 7.46 -5.98 -10.00
CA GLU A 106 6.74 -6.04 -11.28
C GLU A 106 7.26 -5.01 -12.29
N LEU A 107 7.59 -3.79 -11.86
CA LEU A 107 8.21 -2.76 -12.72
C LEU A 107 9.61 -3.18 -13.22
N ILE A 108 10.51 -3.61 -12.33
CA ILE A 108 11.88 -4.01 -12.70
C ILE A 108 11.87 -5.24 -13.64
N ALA A 109 10.90 -6.15 -13.47
CA ALA A 109 10.76 -7.32 -14.33
C ALA A 109 10.42 -6.96 -15.79
N HIS A 110 9.63 -5.90 -16.01
CA HIS A 110 9.00 -5.57 -17.30
C HIS A 110 9.59 -4.35 -18.04
N LEU A 111 10.45 -3.54 -17.41
CA LEU A 111 11.17 -2.46 -18.09
C LEU A 111 11.98 -2.98 -19.30
N ASP A 112 11.99 -2.23 -20.42
CA ASP A 112 12.70 -2.63 -21.62
C ASP A 112 14.23 -2.69 -21.39
N LYS A 113 14.74 -3.92 -21.25
CA LYS A 113 16.16 -4.23 -21.03
C LYS A 113 17.07 -3.87 -22.21
N GLN A 114 16.52 -3.47 -23.37
CA GLN A 114 17.27 -2.86 -24.48
C GLN A 114 17.46 -1.35 -24.31
N ARG A 115 16.62 -0.69 -23.51
CA ARG A 115 16.63 0.78 -23.25
C ARG A 115 17.11 1.15 -21.85
N PHE A 116 16.98 0.25 -20.88
CA PHE A 116 17.31 0.49 -19.47
C PHE A 116 18.26 -0.59 -18.90
N GLU A 117 19.25 -0.15 -18.13
CA GLU A 117 20.06 -1.00 -17.24
C GLU A 117 19.61 -0.70 -15.80
N VAL A 118 19.05 -1.68 -15.10
CA VAL A 118 18.50 -1.48 -13.75
C VAL A 118 19.43 -2.04 -12.69
N LEU A 119 19.75 -1.21 -11.71
CA LEU A 119 20.47 -1.56 -10.48
C LEU A 119 19.54 -1.31 -9.29
N LEU A 120 19.69 -2.08 -8.22
CA LEU A 120 18.81 -2.01 -7.04
C LEU A 120 19.63 -1.82 -5.77
N ALA A 121 19.33 -0.80 -4.97
CA ALA A 121 19.94 -0.58 -3.67
C ALA A 121 18.90 -0.66 -2.55
N ASN A 122 19.13 -1.52 -1.57
CA ASN A 122 18.31 -1.59 -0.37
C ASN A 122 18.95 -0.81 0.78
N VAL A 123 18.19 0.08 1.41
CA VAL A 123 18.62 0.85 2.61
C VAL A 123 17.91 0.42 3.90
N GLY A 124 16.99 -0.55 3.80
CA GLY A 124 16.29 -1.17 4.92
C GLY A 124 16.76 -2.62 5.20
N PRO A 125 16.00 -3.41 5.97
CA PRO A 125 16.33 -4.81 6.25
C PRO A 125 16.08 -5.73 5.05
N THR A 126 16.73 -6.89 5.07
CA THR A 126 16.43 -8.04 4.19
C THR A 126 15.01 -8.57 4.40
N GLY A 127 14.53 -9.46 3.52
CA GLY A 127 13.18 -10.01 3.65
C GLY A 127 12.72 -10.90 2.49
N PRO A 128 11.47 -11.42 2.54
CA PRO A 128 11.01 -12.51 1.65
C PRO A 128 10.97 -12.18 0.15
N LEU A 129 11.02 -10.90 -0.25
CA LEU A 129 11.09 -10.53 -1.66
C LEU A 129 12.51 -10.51 -2.23
N GLU A 130 13.55 -10.59 -1.39
CA GLU A 130 14.95 -10.50 -1.82
C GLU A 130 15.30 -11.58 -2.85
N GLN A 131 14.89 -12.82 -2.63
CA GLN A 131 15.08 -13.92 -3.57
C GLN A 131 14.38 -13.66 -4.92
N LYS A 132 13.20 -13.00 -4.92
CA LYS A 132 12.50 -12.64 -6.16
C LYS A 132 13.21 -11.53 -6.92
N PHE A 133 13.77 -10.54 -6.23
CA PHE A 133 14.62 -9.53 -6.86
C PHE A 133 15.91 -10.13 -7.44
N GLN A 134 16.56 -11.06 -6.72
CA GLN A 134 17.72 -11.79 -7.22
C GLN A 134 17.41 -12.58 -8.51
N GLN A 135 16.23 -13.21 -8.58
CA GLN A 135 15.75 -13.94 -9.76
C GLN A 135 15.54 -13.06 -11.00
N LEU A 136 15.42 -11.74 -10.87
CA LEU A 136 15.35 -10.83 -12.03
C LEU A 136 16.71 -10.63 -12.74
N GLY A 137 17.81 -11.05 -12.11
CA GLY A 137 19.16 -10.89 -12.65
C GLY A 137 19.68 -9.45 -12.65
N VAL A 138 19.28 -8.65 -11.66
CA VAL A 138 19.74 -7.26 -11.45
C VAL A 138 20.79 -7.19 -10.35
N ASP A 139 21.71 -6.22 -10.44
CA ASP A 139 22.72 -6.01 -9.40
C ASP A 139 22.06 -5.43 -8.14
N ILE A 140 22.16 -6.14 -7.01
CA ILE A 140 21.60 -5.74 -5.71
C ILE A 140 22.73 -5.28 -4.78
N PHE A 141 22.57 -4.08 -4.20
CA PHE A 141 23.50 -3.48 -3.25
C PHE A 141 22.84 -3.32 -1.88
N GLN A 142 23.43 -3.95 -0.86
CA GLN A 142 22.92 -3.89 0.52
C GLN A 142 23.58 -2.75 1.30
N PHE A 143 22.83 -1.67 1.53
CA PHE A 143 23.24 -0.46 2.27
C PHE A 143 22.33 -0.21 3.49
N ALA A 144 21.95 -1.28 4.19
CA ALA A 144 21.10 -1.23 5.38
C ALA A 144 21.62 -0.24 6.43
N ARG A 145 20.79 0.74 6.80
CA ARG A 145 21.13 1.76 7.81
C ARG A 145 21.29 1.16 9.21
N ARG A 146 22.27 1.65 9.98
CA ARG A 146 22.45 1.33 11.41
C ARG A 146 21.61 2.21 12.33
N SER A 147 21.26 3.42 11.89
CA SER A 147 20.42 4.37 12.66
C SER A 147 19.66 5.33 11.74
N ALA A 148 18.83 6.20 12.33
CA ALA A 148 18.13 7.27 11.61
C ALA A 148 19.03 8.41 11.09
N PHE A 149 20.30 8.45 11.53
CA PHE A 149 21.28 9.48 11.19
C PHE A 149 22.58 8.90 10.62
N ASP A 150 22.52 7.67 10.12
CA ASP A 150 23.66 6.99 9.53
C ASP A 150 24.05 7.65 8.18
N PRO A 151 25.25 8.28 8.05
CA PRO A 151 25.69 8.90 6.80
C PRO A 151 26.25 7.88 5.81
N LEU A 152 26.56 6.65 6.25
CA LEU A 152 27.26 5.66 5.45
C LEU A 152 26.44 5.19 4.22
N PRO A 153 25.11 4.95 4.32
CA PRO A 153 24.26 4.69 3.15
C PRO A 153 24.29 5.83 2.12
N VAL A 154 24.28 7.11 2.57
CA VAL A 154 24.33 8.27 1.68
C VAL A 154 25.65 8.30 0.89
N TRP A 155 26.78 8.13 1.59
CA TRP A 155 28.10 8.12 0.95
C TRP A 155 28.29 6.93 0.01
N ARG A 156 27.81 5.74 0.41
CA ARG A 156 27.85 4.53 -0.43
C ARG A 156 27.00 4.67 -1.69
N LEU A 157 25.79 5.23 -1.57
CA LEU A 157 24.92 5.52 -2.71
C LEU A 157 25.54 6.58 -3.64
N TYR A 158 26.09 7.67 -3.09
CA TYR A 158 26.85 8.65 -3.87
C TYR A 158 28.01 7.99 -4.64
N ARG A 159 28.81 7.15 -3.96
CA ARG A 159 29.94 6.43 -4.58
C ARG A 159 29.47 5.50 -5.69
N LEU A 160 28.40 4.72 -5.45
CA LEU A 160 27.78 3.83 -6.43
C LEU A 160 27.28 4.61 -7.66
N MET A 161 26.57 5.72 -7.46
CA MET A 161 26.05 6.57 -8.53
C MET A 161 27.17 7.09 -9.44
N ARG A 162 28.29 7.53 -8.84
CA ARG A 162 29.48 8.00 -9.58
C ARG A 162 30.23 6.86 -10.27
N GLN A 163 30.44 5.72 -9.58
CA GLN A 163 31.19 4.57 -10.11
C GLN A 163 30.46 3.88 -11.26
N ARG A 164 29.17 3.58 -11.11
CA ARG A 164 28.36 2.93 -12.16
C ARG A 164 27.86 3.89 -13.23
N ARG A 165 28.09 5.21 -13.09
CA ARG A 165 27.60 6.27 -13.99
C ARG A 165 26.07 6.20 -14.14
N ILE A 166 25.38 6.25 -13.00
CA ILE A 166 23.92 6.20 -12.95
C ILE A 166 23.33 7.44 -13.62
N ASP A 167 22.42 7.21 -14.58
CA ASP A 167 21.77 8.25 -15.34
C ASP A 167 20.53 8.80 -14.62
N ILE A 168 19.83 7.98 -13.83
CA ILE A 168 18.67 8.41 -13.03
C ILE A 168 18.43 7.54 -11.79
N VAL A 169 17.85 8.12 -10.74
CA VAL A 169 17.47 7.45 -9.48
C VAL A 169 15.96 7.49 -9.32
N GLN A 170 15.38 6.37 -8.91
CA GLN A 170 14.02 6.29 -8.38
C GLN A 170 14.07 5.75 -6.94
N THR A 171 13.32 6.37 -6.04
CA THR A 171 13.18 5.94 -4.64
C THR A 171 11.76 5.46 -4.37
N THR A 172 11.64 4.52 -3.44
CA THR A 172 10.36 3.96 -2.99
C THR A 172 10.39 3.78 -1.47
N LEU A 173 9.44 4.43 -0.78
CA LEU A 173 9.30 4.54 0.68
C LEU A 173 10.21 5.57 1.38
N LEU A 174 9.74 6.02 2.57
CA LEU A 174 10.19 7.20 3.32
C LEU A 174 11.71 7.40 3.44
N TRP A 175 12.47 6.37 3.85
CA TRP A 175 13.91 6.54 4.06
C TRP A 175 14.72 6.41 2.77
N ALA A 176 14.22 5.66 1.78
CA ALA A 176 14.81 5.66 0.44
C ALA A 176 14.72 7.06 -0.18
N ASP A 177 13.58 7.76 -0.03
CA ASP A 177 13.42 9.14 -0.51
C ASP A 177 14.45 10.10 0.11
N ILE A 178 14.61 10.09 1.44
CA ILE A 178 15.53 11.01 2.14
C ILE A 178 16.99 10.73 1.76
N ILE A 179 17.41 9.46 1.87
CA ILE A 179 18.81 9.05 1.66
C ILE A 179 19.15 9.15 0.17
N GLY A 180 18.26 8.68 -0.70
CA GLY A 180 18.40 8.69 -2.16
C GLY A 180 18.41 10.09 -2.75
N ALA A 181 17.53 11.01 -2.30
CA ALA A 181 17.55 12.39 -2.78
C ALA A 181 18.85 13.12 -2.42
N LEU A 182 19.37 12.92 -1.21
CA LEU A 182 20.64 13.51 -0.79
C LEU A 182 21.80 12.94 -1.61
N ALA A 183 21.89 11.61 -1.76
CA ALA A 183 22.93 10.97 -2.55
C ALA A 183 22.88 11.39 -4.03
N ALA A 184 21.69 11.44 -4.64
CA ALA A 184 21.50 11.88 -6.02
C ALA A 184 21.87 13.37 -6.20
N LYS A 185 21.47 14.23 -5.26
CA LYS A 185 21.82 15.66 -5.28
C LYS A 185 23.33 15.90 -5.17
N LEU A 186 24.04 15.09 -4.37
CA LEU A 186 25.51 15.11 -4.28
C LEU A 186 26.18 14.53 -5.55
N ALA A 187 25.61 13.50 -6.17
CA ALA A 187 26.17 12.86 -7.36
C ALA A 187 25.93 13.65 -8.66
N GLY A 188 24.97 14.58 -8.67
CA GLY A 188 24.49 15.35 -9.83
C GLY A 188 23.31 14.70 -10.58
N VAL A 189 22.83 13.56 -10.09
CA VAL A 189 21.91 12.65 -10.79
C VAL A 189 20.45 13.11 -10.62
N PRO A 190 19.54 12.89 -11.59
CA PRO A 190 18.10 13.09 -11.40
C PRO A 190 17.49 12.11 -10.41
N ALA A 191 16.54 12.59 -9.61
CA ALA A 191 15.81 11.80 -8.60
C ALA A 191 14.30 11.87 -8.81
N ILE A 192 13.64 10.72 -8.67
CA ILE A 192 12.19 10.51 -8.75
C ILE A 192 11.72 9.83 -7.47
N PHE A 193 10.62 10.29 -6.86
CA PHE A 193 9.98 9.59 -5.72
C PHE A 193 8.75 8.82 -6.18
N SER A 194 8.59 7.58 -5.72
CA SER A 194 7.38 6.77 -5.86
C SER A 194 6.49 6.96 -4.62
N TRP A 195 5.27 7.45 -4.78
CA TRP A 195 4.41 7.83 -3.65
C TRP A 195 3.09 7.06 -3.58
N GLU A 196 2.95 6.28 -2.52
CA GLU A 196 1.92 5.24 -2.46
C GLU A 196 0.86 5.45 -1.37
N THR A 197 1.12 6.33 -0.40
CA THR A 197 0.29 6.51 0.80
C THR A 197 -0.41 7.86 0.81
N VAL A 198 -1.70 7.90 1.17
CA VAL A 198 -2.32 9.17 1.57
C VAL A 198 -1.71 9.63 2.91
N SER A 199 -1.39 10.92 3.02
CA SER A 199 -0.85 11.53 4.24
C SER A 199 -1.96 11.81 5.26
N HIS A 200 -2.20 10.83 6.14
CA HIS A 200 -3.21 10.88 7.20
C HIS A 200 -2.74 11.66 8.44
N GLU A 201 -3.65 11.88 9.39
CA GLU A 201 -3.27 12.20 10.77
C GLU A 201 -2.77 10.92 11.46
N GLY A 202 -1.77 11.03 12.35
CA GLY A 202 -1.05 9.86 12.90
C GLY A 202 0.00 9.23 11.95
N ASP A 203 0.01 9.62 10.67
CA ASP A 203 1.09 9.33 9.71
C ASP A 203 2.47 9.70 10.32
N PRO A 204 3.49 8.81 10.35
CA PRO A 204 4.73 8.97 11.15
C PRO A 204 5.64 10.16 10.81
N PHE A 205 5.19 11.03 9.91
CA PHE A 205 5.72 12.36 9.63
C PHE A 205 5.33 13.38 10.71
N HIS A 206 4.28 13.13 11.50
CA HIS A 206 3.77 14.06 12.53
C HIS A 206 4.57 13.99 13.84
N ASN A 207 4.87 12.79 14.35
CA ASN A 207 5.47 12.60 15.68
C ASN A 207 7.00 12.79 15.75
N ASN A 208 7.69 13.16 14.66
CA ASN A 208 9.12 13.47 14.73
C ASN A 208 9.51 14.65 13.81
N PHE A 209 9.95 15.75 14.43
CA PHE A 209 10.44 16.96 13.78
C PHE A 209 11.60 16.71 12.79
N GLN A 210 12.53 15.82 13.14
CA GLN A 210 13.72 15.49 12.35
C GLN A 210 13.33 14.81 11.04
N ARG A 211 12.39 13.85 11.09
CA ARG A 211 11.80 13.23 9.88
C ARG A 211 11.13 14.29 9.00
N ARG A 212 10.31 15.15 9.60
CA ARG A 212 9.63 16.26 8.89
C ARG A 212 10.62 17.24 8.24
N ALA A 213 11.76 17.51 8.86
CA ALA A 213 12.80 18.39 8.33
C ALA A 213 13.57 17.74 7.17
N GLY A 214 14.09 16.52 7.36
CA GLY A 214 14.81 15.77 6.32
C GLY A 214 13.95 15.50 5.09
N TYR A 215 12.68 15.13 5.29
CA TYR A 215 11.76 14.86 4.20
C TYR A 215 11.36 16.13 3.41
N ARG A 216 11.14 17.27 4.09
CA ARG A 216 10.96 18.58 3.44
C ARG A 216 12.16 18.98 2.59
N LEU A 217 13.37 18.61 3.01
CA LEU A 217 14.60 18.90 2.26
C LEU A 217 14.74 17.98 1.04
N ALA A 218 14.44 16.69 1.19
CA ALA A 218 14.38 15.72 0.09
C ALA A 218 13.36 16.15 -1.00
N MET A 219 12.18 16.63 -0.61
CA MET A 219 11.16 17.22 -1.50
C MET A 219 11.62 18.47 -2.28
N LYS A 220 12.61 19.22 -1.78
CA LYS A 220 13.22 20.31 -2.56
C LYS A 220 14.12 19.76 -3.66
N TRP A 221 14.91 18.73 -3.37
CA TRP A 221 15.93 18.18 -4.26
C TRP A 221 15.41 17.20 -5.32
N VAL A 222 14.30 16.52 -5.09
CA VAL A 222 13.69 15.61 -6.08
C VAL A 222 13.24 16.35 -7.34
N ASP A 223 13.48 15.77 -8.52
CA ASP A 223 13.10 16.35 -9.81
C ASP A 223 11.61 16.10 -10.14
N ARG A 224 11.06 14.92 -9.81
CA ARG A 224 9.61 14.58 -9.91
C ARG A 224 9.11 13.68 -8.78
N ILE A 225 7.82 13.78 -8.45
CA ILE A 225 7.11 12.86 -7.56
C ILE A 225 6.01 12.14 -8.35
N ILE A 226 5.94 10.82 -8.24
CA ILE A 226 4.98 9.95 -8.91
C ILE A 226 4.01 9.35 -7.88
N PRO A 227 2.87 10.01 -7.61
CA PRO A 227 1.82 9.42 -6.79
C PRO A 227 0.97 8.42 -7.57
N VAL A 228 0.46 7.42 -6.87
CA VAL A 228 -0.39 6.36 -7.44
C VAL A 228 -1.85 6.77 -7.66
N SER A 229 -2.24 7.98 -7.27
CA SER A 229 -3.60 8.52 -7.47
C SER A 229 -3.63 10.05 -7.50
N HIS A 230 -4.65 10.61 -8.15
CA HIS A 230 -4.94 12.05 -8.13
C HIS A 230 -5.31 12.54 -6.73
N GLU A 231 -5.93 11.73 -5.88
CA GLU A 231 -6.15 12.10 -4.48
C GLU A 231 -4.82 12.29 -3.72
N ILE A 232 -3.84 11.41 -3.89
CA ILE A 232 -2.50 11.64 -3.34
C ILE A 232 -1.88 12.92 -3.94
N LYS A 233 -2.03 13.18 -5.24
CA LYS A 233 -1.58 14.46 -5.84
C LYS A 233 -2.26 15.68 -5.17
N ARG A 234 -3.57 15.64 -4.94
CA ARG A 234 -4.32 16.70 -4.23
C ARG A 234 -3.80 16.88 -2.80
N SER A 235 -3.52 15.78 -2.11
CA SER A 235 -2.98 15.75 -0.74
C SER A 235 -1.55 16.32 -0.68
N LEU A 236 -0.67 15.97 -1.62
CA LEU A 236 0.69 16.50 -1.73
C LEU A 236 0.73 18.01 -1.97
N ILE A 237 -0.13 18.52 -2.86
CA ILE A 237 -0.25 19.97 -3.10
C ILE A 237 -0.77 20.65 -1.81
N LYS A 238 -1.94 20.25 -1.30
CA LYS A 238 -2.61 20.94 -0.18
C LYS A 238 -1.90 20.79 1.16
N ARG A 239 -1.42 19.60 1.52
CA ARG A 239 -0.86 19.28 2.86
C ARG A 239 0.66 19.39 2.94
N ARG A 240 1.37 19.32 1.81
CA ARG A 240 2.85 19.35 1.78
C ARG A 240 3.43 20.55 0.99
N ASN A 241 2.58 21.37 0.36
CA ASN A 241 2.95 22.53 -0.45
C ASN A 241 3.96 22.19 -1.57
N ILE A 242 3.72 21.06 -2.25
CA ILE A 242 4.54 20.65 -3.40
C ILE A 242 3.99 21.28 -4.69
N PRO A 243 4.83 21.93 -5.51
CA PRO A 243 4.39 22.49 -6.78
C PRO A 243 3.78 21.44 -7.71
N ALA A 244 2.63 21.76 -8.30
CA ALA A 244 1.78 20.79 -9.02
C ALA A 244 2.45 20.21 -10.27
N GLU A 245 3.42 20.93 -10.84
CA GLU A 245 4.25 20.55 -11.97
C GLU A 245 5.34 19.52 -11.60
N LYS A 246 5.80 19.46 -10.34
CA LYS A 246 6.69 18.37 -9.89
C LYS A 246 5.97 17.02 -9.84
N ILE A 247 4.63 17.00 -9.80
CA ILE A 247 3.84 15.81 -9.50
C ILE A 247 3.20 15.23 -10.76
N HIS A 248 3.57 14.01 -11.16
CA HIS A 248 2.96 13.30 -12.30
C HIS A 248 2.35 11.98 -11.83
N VAL A 249 1.02 11.85 -11.89
CA VAL A 249 0.34 10.62 -11.45
C VAL A 249 0.71 9.47 -12.40
N ILE A 250 1.07 8.31 -11.84
CA ILE A 250 1.01 7.03 -12.55
C ILE A 250 0.27 6.08 -11.63
N HIS A 251 -0.95 5.72 -12.01
CA HIS A 251 -1.71 4.67 -11.33
C HIS A 251 -0.99 3.32 -11.45
N TYR A 252 -1.24 2.45 -10.48
CA TYR A 252 -0.77 1.06 -10.60
C TYR A 252 -1.46 0.36 -11.76
N GLY A 253 -0.69 -0.45 -12.47
CA GLY A 253 -1.19 -1.40 -13.44
C GLY A 253 -1.24 -2.81 -12.85
N VAL A 254 -1.97 -3.72 -13.49
CA VAL A 254 -2.00 -5.15 -13.15
C VAL A 254 -1.64 -6.04 -14.34
N ASP A 255 -1.05 -7.18 -14.04
CA ASP A 255 -0.75 -8.24 -15.00
C ASP A 255 -2.05 -8.94 -15.43
N LEU A 256 -2.44 -8.72 -16.68
CA LEU A 256 -3.72 -9.18 -17.25
C LEU A 256 -3.79 -10.70 -17.48
N GLU A 257 -2.64 -11.37 -17.56
CA GLU A 257 -2.54 -12.83 -17.73
C GLU A 257 -2.49 -13.54 -16.37
N LYS A 258 -1.71 -13.03 -15.41
CA LYS A 258 -1.68 -13.54 -14.02
C LYS A 258 -3.06 -13.55 -13.36
N TYR A 259 -3.88 -12.54 -13.65
CA TYR A 259 -5.27 -12.41 -13.19
C TYR A 259 -6.29 -12.67 -14.32
N ARG A 260 -5.95 -13.54 -15.27
CA ARG A 260 -6.91 -14.04 -16.27
C ARG A 260 -8.04 -14.80 -15.57
N PRO A 261 -9.31 -14.65 -16.01
CA PRO A 261 -10.44 -15.41 -15.46
C PRO A 261 -10.21 -16.92 -15.52
N ALA A 262 -10.38 -17.60 -14.38
CA ALA A 262 -10.27 -19.05 -14.27
C ALA A 262 -11.49 -19.77 -14.87
N ASP A 263 -11.28 -20.99 -15.36
CA ASP A 263 -12.38 -21.85 -15.80
C ASP A 263 -13.17 -22.42 -14.60
N ARG A 264 -14.36 -22.98 -14.88
CA ARG A 264 -15.27 -23.50 -13.85
C ARG A 264 -14.68 -24.66 -13.05
N GLN A 265 -13.86 -25.54 -13.64
CA GLN A 265 -13.24 -26.67 -12.95
C GLN A 265 -12.16 -26.18 -11.98
N THR A 266 -11.32 -25.23 -12.41
CA THR A 266 -10.32 -24.56 -11.57
C THR A 266 -10.98 -23.78 -10.42
N THR A 267 -12.01 -22.97 -10.70
CA THR A 267 -12.81 -22.28 -9.67
C THR A 267 -13.39 -23.25 -8.64
N LEU A 268 -13.99 -24.37 -9.07
CA LEU A 268 -14.57 -25.36 -8.16
C LEU A 268 -13.50 -26.17 -7.39
N ALA A 269 -12.33 -26.43 -7.99
CA ALA A 269 -11.20 -27.02 -7.28
C ALA A 269 -10.69 -26.09 -6.16
N LYS A 270 -10.56 -24.79 -6.45
CA LYS A 270 -10.10 -23.82 -5.46
C LYS A 270 -11.10 -23.63 -4.31
N ARG A 271 -12.42 -23.62 -4.57
CA ARG A 271 -13.41 -23.61 -3.47
C ARG A 271 -13.28 -24.83 -2.53
N ARG A 272 -12.97 -26.02 -3.07
CA ARG A 272 -12.71 -27.21 -2.24
C ARG A 272 -11.43 -27.10 -1.42
N GLU A 273 -10.33 -26.56 -1.99
CA GLU A 273 -9.10 -26.28 -1.24
C GLU A 273 -9.32 -25.30 -0.08
N LEU A 274 -10.11 -24.25 -0.32
CA LEU A 274 -10.42 -23.22 0.67
C LEU A 274 -11.41 -23.67 1.77
N GLY A 275 -11.96 -24.89 1.67
CA GLY A 275 -12.88 -25.46 2.67
C GLY A 275 -14.24 -24.75 2.78
N VAL A 276 -14.66 -23.99 1.75
CA VAL A 276 -15.92 -23.24 1.76
C VAL A 276 -17.09 -24.07 1.23
N PRO A 277 -18.34 -23.78 1.60
CA PRO A 277 -19.50 -24.54 1.13
C PRO A 277 -19.64 -24.48 -0.41
N SER A 278 -20.00 -25.61 -1.02
CA SER A 278 -19.97 -25.79 -2.47
C SER A 278 -21.03 -24.99 -3.24
N ASP A 279 -22.11 -24.60 -2.57
CA ASP A 279 -23.23 -23.80 -3.09
C ASP A 279 -23.22 -22.35 -2.57
N ALA A 280 -22.18 -21.96 -1.83
CA ALA A 280 -22.07 -20.62 -1.24
C ALA A 280 -21.93 -19.51 -2.29
N ILE A 281 -22.53 -18.35 -1.99
CA ILE A 281 -22.21 -17.07 -2.61
C ILE A 281 -20.93 -16.57 -1.91
N LEU A 282 -19.80 -16.72 -2.59
CA LEU A 282 -18.47 -16.54 -2.01
C LEU A 282 -17.99 -15.09 -2.13
N ILE A 283 -17.96 -14.40 -0.99
CA ILE A 283 -17.63 -12.98 -0.87
C ILE A 283 -16.21 -12.83 -0.33
N GLY A 284 -15.31 -12.20 -1.08
CA GLY A 284 -13.90 -12.11 -0.69
C GLY A 284 -13.49 -10.72 -0.21
N VAL A 285 -12.87 -10.66 0.97
CA VAL A 285 -12.18 -9.47 1.49
C VAL A 285 -10.68 -9.80 1.56
N MET A 286 -9.86 -9.10 0.77
CA MET A 286 -8.42 -9.40 0.70
C MET A 286 -7.58 -8.16 1.03
N ALA A 287 -7.14 -8.08 2.29
CA ALA A 287 -6.30 -7.01 2.79
C ALA A 287 -5.59 -7.43 4.10
N ARG A 288 -4.47 -6.76 4.43
CA ARG A 288 -3.82 -6.92 5.75
C ARG A 288 -4.81 -6.56 6.86
N LEU A 289 -4.92 -7.40 7.91
CA LEU A 289 -5.91 -7.27 8.98
C LEU A 289 -5.53 -6.13 9.94
N GLU A 290 -5.65 -4.89 9.46
CA GLU A 290 -5.20 -3.66 10.11
C GLU A 290 -6.32 -2.60 10.11
N PRO A 291 -6.33 -1.63 11.05
CA PRO A 291 -7.41 -0.65 11.17
C PRO A 291 -7.78 0.12 9.90
N PRO A 292 -6.84 0.59 9.04
CA PRO A 292 -7.19 1.33 7.81
C PRO A 292 -7.99 0.53 6.78
N LYS A 293 -8.03 -0.80 6.90
CA LYS A 293 -8.71 -1.71 5.97
C LYS A 293 -10.15 -2.03 6.35
N GLY A 294 -10.65 -1.50 7.47
CA GLY A 294 -12.09 -1.41 7.77
C GLY A 294 -12.86 -2.74 7.93
N HIS A 295 -12.17 -3.88 8.04
CA HIS A 295 -12.77 -5.22 8.20
C HIS A 295 -13.93 -5.27 9.21
N ARG A 296 -13.84 -4.52 10.33
CA ARG A 296 -14.89 -4.42 11.35
C ARG A 296 -16.26 -4.02 10.79
N PHE A 297 -16.31 -3.10 9.82
CA PHE A 297 -17.56 -2.58 9.25
C PHE A 297 -18.22 -3.60 8.32
N PHE A 298 -17.42 -4.44 7.65
CA PHE A 298 -17.96 -5.59 6.91
C PHE A 298 -18.54 -6.63 7.88
N ILE A 299 -17.79 -7.01 8.92
CA ILE A 299 -18.24 -8.02 9.89
C ILE A 299 -19.50 -7.56 10.64
N GLU A 300 -19.62 -6.26 10.94
CA GLU A 300 -20.81 -5.62 11.50
C GLU A 300 -22.02 -5.65 10.54
N ALA A 301 -21.81 -5.40 9.25
CA ALA A 301 -22.84 -5.48 8.21
C ALA A 301 -23.31 -6.91 7.91
N PHE A 302 -22.44 -7.91 8.08
CA PHE A 302 -22.62 -9.25 7.54
C PHE A 302 -23.82 -10.07 8.05
N PRO A 303 -24.25 -10.00 9.33
CA PRO A 303 -25.43 -10.73 9.81
C PRO A 303 -26.72 -10.41 9.05
N ALA A 304 -26.89 -9.17 8.60
CA ALA A 304 -28.04 -8.78 7.79
C ALA A 304 -27.96 -9.33 6.36
N ILE A 305 -26.74 -9.52 5.82
CA ILE A 305 -26.50 -10.18 4.54
C ILE A 305 -26.91 -11.65 4.63
N VAL A 306 -26.39 -12.38 5.62
CA VAL A 306 -26.70 -13.79 5.86
C VAL A 306 -28.19 -14.01 6.12
N LYS A 307 -28.88 -13.07 6.78
CA LYS A 307 -30.33 -13.13 7.02
C LYS A 307 -31.17 -13.11 5.72
N GLN A 308 -30.77 -12.37 4.68
CA GLN A 308 -31.47 -12.37 3.38
C GLN A 308 -30.90 -13.43 2.42
N PHE A 309 -29.61 -13.74 2.53
CA PHE A 309 -28.88 -14.69 1.69
C PHE A 309 -28.16 -15.73 2.56
N PRO A 310 -28.85 -16.78 3.06
CA PRO A 310 -28.25 -17.77 3.97
C PRO A 310 -27.05 -18.53 3.41
N ARG A 311 -26.87 -18.53 2.09
CA ARG A 311 -25.70 -19.10 1.38
C ARG A 311 -24.51 -18.13 1.28
N ALA A 312 -24.60 -16.91 1.81
CA ALA A 312 -23.48 -15.99 1.83
C ALA A 312 -22.37 -16.51 2.73
N HIS A 313 -21.15 -16.57 2.21
CA HIS A 313 -19.95 -16.98 2.94
C HIS A 313 -18.80 -16.03 2.62
N ALA A 314 -18.20 -15.43 3.66
CA ALA A 314 -17.12 -14.48 3.52
C ALA A 314 -15.75 -15.13 3.76
N ILE A 315 -14.77 -14.83 2.91
CA ILE A 315 -13.37 -15.22 3.13
C ILE A 315 -12.47 -14.00 3.28
N PHE A 316 -11.62 -14.04 4.31
CA PHE A 316 -10.68 -12.99 4.66
C PHE A 316 -9.25 -13.48 4.36
N ALA A 317 -8.63 -12.96 3.30
CA ALA A 317 -7.26 -13.29 2.92
C ALA A 317 -6.30 -12.15 3.31
N GLY A 318 -5.46 -12.41 4.30
CA GLY A 318 -4.49 -11.48 4.86
C GLY A 318 -4.15 -11.79 6.32
N GLU A 319 -3.10 -11.16 6.81
CA GLU A 319 -2.71 -11.16 8.23
C GLU A 319 -2.51 -9.72 8.73
N GLY A 320 -2.56 -9.54 10.05
CA GLY A 320 -2.36 -8.24 10.69
C GLY A 320 -2.81 -8.21 12.14
N SER A 321 -2.55 -7.07 12.79
CA SER A 321 -2.77 -6.85 14.23
C SER A 321 -4.19 -7.17 14.73
N LEU A 322 -5.21 -7.05 13.88
CA LEU A 322 -6.62 -7.19 14.27
C LEU A 322 -7.16 -8.62 14.20
N ARG A 323 -6.38 -9.64 13.82
CA ARG A 323 -6.92 -11.00 13.58
C ARG A 323 -7.80 -11.51 14.73
N ALA A 324 -7.31 -11.45 15.96
CA ALA A 324 -8.05 -11.92 17.14
C ALA A 324 -9.26 -11.04 17.51
N GLU A 325 -9.22 -9.73 17.22
CA GLU A 325 -10.36 -8.80 17.36
C GLU A 325 -11.49 -9.19 16.40
N LEU A 326 -11.14 -9.38 15.12
CA LEU A 326 -12.10 -9.69 14.04
C LEU A 326 -12.72 -11.10 14.19
N GLU A 327 -11.93 -12.10 14.57
CA GLU A 327 -12.46 -13.43 14.91
C GLU A 327 -13.40 -13.39 16.13
N THR A 328 -13.12 -12.52 17.10
CA THR A 328 -13.99 -12.35 18.28
C THR A 328 -15.27 -11.59 17.95
N GLN A 329 -15.20 -10.56 17.10
CA GLN A 329 -16.38 -9.86 16.55
C GLN A 329 -17.27 -10.82 15.75
N ALA A 330 -16.69 -11.66 14.89
CA ALA A 330 -17.41 -12.68 14.13
C ALA A 330 -18.11 -13.70 15.06
N ARG A 331 -17.43 -14.17 16.11
CA ARG A 331 -18.03 -15.04 17.15
C ARG A 331 -19.19 -14.36 17.88
N ALA A 332 -19.01 -13.12 18.32
CA ALA A 332 -20.03 -12.36 19.07
C ALA A 332 -21.31 -12.08 18.25
N LEU A 333 -21.18 -11.96 16.92
CA LEU A 333 -22.31 -11.79 15.99
C LEU A 333 -22.88 -13.13 15.47
N GLY A 334 -22.40 -14.28 15.97
CA GLY A 334 -22.83 -15.62 15.53
C GLY A 334 -22.37 -16.02 14.13
N MET A 335 -21.47 -15.25 13.50
CA MET A 335 -21.07 -15.39 12.09
C MET A 335 -19.96 -16.42 11.84
N SER A 336 -19.51 -17.15 12.86
CA SER A 336 -18.43 -18.15 12.78
C SER A 336 -18.61 -19.21 11.69
N GLY A 337 -19.86 -19.57 11.39
CA GLY A 337 -20.18 -20.55 10.32
C GLY A 337 -20.12 -19.98 8.90
N HIS A 338 -20.13 -18.64 8.75
CA HIS A 338 -20.20 -17.94 7.47
C HIS A 338 -18.94 -17.09 7.18
N ILE A 339 -17.91 -17.15 8.03
CA ILE A 339 -16.67 -16.35 7.89
C ILE A 339 -15.44 -17.24 8.06
N THR A 340 -14.54 -17.24 7.09
CA THR A 340 -13.26 -17.98 7.15
C THR A 340 -12.05 -17.05 7.02
N PHE A 341 -11.16 -17.07 8.02
CA PHE A 341 -9.91 -16.31 8.02
C PHE A 341 -8.74 -17.16 7.50
N LEU A 342 -8.37 -16.96 6.24
CA LEU A 342 -7.38 -17.74 5.51
C LEU A 342 -5.92 -17.43 5.88
N GLY A 343 -5.68 -16.36 6.65
CA GLY A 343 -4.33 -15.86 6.93
C GLY A 343 -3.63 -15.33 5.69
N ALA A 344 -2.30 -15.31 5.71
CA ALA A 344 -1.49 -14.79 4.61
C ALA A 344 -1.45 -15.78 3.43
N ARG A 345 -1.78 -15.30 2.23
CA ARG A 345 -1.86 -16.10 0.99
C ARG A 345 -0.98 -15.49 -0.10
N ASN A 346 -0.41 -16.34 -0.96
CA ASN A 346 0.44 -15.93 -2.09
C ASN A 346 -0.28 -16.10 -3.45
N ASP A 347 -1.34 -16.89 -3.45
CA ASP A 347 -2.19 -17.37 -4.55
C ASP A 347 -3.44 -16.48 -4.73
N VAL A 348 -3.29 -15.18 -4.49
CA VAL A 348 -4.39 -14.19 -4.49
C VAL A 348 -5.19 -14.20 -5.81
N ASN A 349 -4.52 -14.43 -6.93
CA ASN A 349 -5.15 -14.57 -8.25
C ASN A 349 -6.09 -15.79 -8.34
N GLU A 350 -5.71 -16.93 -7.76
CA GLU A 350 -6.55 -18.14 -7.74
C GLU A 350 -7.76 -17.95 -6.81
N ILE A 351 -7.54 -17.33 -5.63
CA ILE A 351 -8.62 -17.04 -4.67
C ILE A 351 -9.60 -16.03 -5.29
N LEU A 352 -9.13 -14.99 -5.99
CA LEU A 352 -9.99 -14.06 -6.73
C LEU A 352 -10.79 -14.78 -7.82
N GLY A 353 -10.15 -15.68 -8.59
CA GLY A 353 -10.83 -16.55 -9.55
C GLY A 353 -11.93 -17.41 -8.92
N ALA A 354 -11.75 -17.82 -7.67
CA ALA A 354 -12.72 -18.60 -6.91
C ALA A 354 -13.95 -17.80 -6.44
N LEU A 355 -13.86 -16.48 -6.23
CA LEU A 355 -14.94 -15.64 -5.68
C LEU A 355 -16.16 -15.53 -6.61
N ASP A 356 -17.30 -15.16 -6.02
CA ASP A 356 -18.45 -14.60 -6.73
C ASP A 356 -18.45 -13.05 -6.67
N LEU A 357 -18.11 -12.48 -5.50
CA LEU A 357 -18.11 -11.03 -5.25
C LEU A 357 -16.83 -10.60 -4.51
N PHE A 358 -16.18 -9.51 -4.93
CA PHE A 358 -15.06 -8.92 -4.20
C PHE A 358 -15.49 -7.67 -3.41
N VAL A 359 -14.99 -7.54 -2.17
CA VAL A 359 -15.33 -6.43 -1.27
C VAL A 359 -14.11 -5.82 -0.59
N LEU A 360 -13.97 -4.49 -0.65
CA LEU A 360 -12.91 -3.73 0.05
C LEU A 360 -13.48 -2.62 0.95
N PRO A 361 -13.69 -2.90 2.25
CA PRO A 361 -14.38 -1.99 3.18
C PRO A 361 -13.45 -0.93 3.81
N SER A 362 -12.37 -0.54 3.14
CA SER A 362 -11.32 0.31 3.69
C SER A 362 -11.78 1.69 4.21
N VAL A 363 -11.12 2.15 5.27
CA VAL A 363 -11.26 3.52 5.78
C VAL A 363 -10.24 4.45 5.09
N SER A 364 -9.12 3.89 4.61
CA SER A 364 -8.02 4.66 4.04
C SER A 364 -7.25 3.84 3.00
N GLU A 365 -7.01 4.41 1.81
CA GLU A 365 -6.16 3.80 0.77
C GLU A 365 -5.32 4.85 0.05
N GLY A 366 -4.27 4.39 -0.64
CA GLY A 366 -3.55 5.18 -1.66
C GLY A 366 -4.14 4.93 -3.04
N LEU A 367 -3.77 3.80 -3.64
CA LEU A 367 -4.53 3.07 -4.66
C LEU A 367 -4.37 1.56 -4.35
N PRO A 368 -5.46 0.81 -4.07
CA PRO A 368 -5.34 -0.58 -3.66
C PRO A 368 -5.25 -1.51 -4.88
N ASN A 369 -4.08 -2.09 -5.12
CA ASN A 369 -3.83 -3.07 -6.20
C ASN A 369 -4.94 -4.13 -6.31
N VAL A 370 -5.41 -4.64 -5.17
CA VAL A 370 -6.40 -5.71 -5.08
C VAL A 370 -7.75 -5.40 -5.76
N VAL A 371 -8.12 -4.12 -5.91
CA VAL A 371 -9.32 -3.73 -6.69
C VAL A 371 -9.08 -3.95 -8.19
N LEU A 372 -7.92 -3.55 -8.70
CA LEU A 372 -7.49 -3.80 -10.08
C LEU A 372 -7.34 -5.30 -10.34
N GLU A 373 -6.80 -6.05 -9.38
CA GLU A 373 -6.67 -7.50 -9.43
C GLU A 373 -8.03 -8.21 -9.47
N ALA A 374 -9.03 -7.74 -8.69
CA ALA A 374 -10.38 -8.29 -8.72
C ALA A 374 -11.13 -7.97 -10.02
N MET A 375 -10.99 -6.75 -10.53
CA MET A 375 -11.54 -6.35 -11.84
C MET A 375 -10.87 -7.12 -12.98
N ALA A 376 -9.54 -7.33 -12.92
CA ALA A 376 -8.82 -8.18 -13.85
C ALA A 376 -9.29 -9.65 -13.77
N ALA A 377 -9.55 -10.18 -12.59
CA ALA A 377 -10.11 -11.52 -12.39
C ALA A 377 -11.59 -11.66 -12.80
N GLN A 378 -12.20 -10.63 -13.42
CA GLN A 378 -13.63 -10.54 -13.73
C GLN A 378 -14.51 -10.83 -12.50
N LYS A 379 -14.33 -10.04 -11.45
CA LYS A 379 -15.22 -10.05 -10.27
C LYS A 379 -15.95 -8.71 -10.16
N PRO A 380 -17.26 -8.72 -9.86
CA PRO A 380 -17.95 -7.50 -9.42
C PRO A 380 -17.31 -7.00 -8.13
N VAL A 381 -17.19 -5.68 -7.99
CA VAL A 381 -16.52 -5.02 -6.87
C VAL A 381 -17.50 -4.17 -6.08
N VAL A 382 -17.53 -4.35 -4.77
CA VAL A 382 -18.10 -3.38 -3.82
C VAL A 382 -16.95 -2.80 -3.00
N ALA A 383 -16.72 -1.50 -3.06
CA ALA A 383 -15.62 -0.85 -2.35
C ALA A 383 -16.11 0.41 -1.61
N THR A 384 -15.19 1.04 -0.90
CA THR A 384 -15.40 2.32 -0.19
C THR A 384 -14.82 3.47 -0.99
N ALA A 385 -15.46 4.64 -0.95
CA ALA A 385 -15.05 5.82 -1.71
C ALA A 385 -13.84 6.55 -1.07
N VAL A 386 -12.68 5.88 -1.00
CA VAL A 386 -11.46 6.41 -0.35
C VAL A 386 -10.21 6.32 -1.23
N GLY A 387 -9.30 7.27 -1.03
CA GLY A 387 -8.05 7.37 -1.80
C GLY A 387 -8.32 7.44 -3.30
N GLY A 388 -7.59 6.64 -4.07
CA GLY A 388 -7.79 6.47 -5.50
C GLY A 388 -8.84 5.43 -5.90
N ILE A 389 -9.62 4.82 -4.98
CA ILE A 389 -10.67 3.86 -5.40
C ILE A 389 -11.68 4.52 -6.37
N PRO A 390 -12.18 5.75 -6.14
CA PRO A 390 -13.07 6.45 -7.09
C PRO A 390 -12.39 6.90 -8.40
N GLU A 391 -11.10 6.61 -8.59
CA GLU A 391 -10.38 6.84 -9.86
C GLU A 391 -10.35 5.56 -10.73
N VAL A 392 -10.87 4.44 -10.20
CA VAL A 392 -10.92 3.13 -10.86
C VAL A 392 -12.35 2.57 -10.90
N VAL A 393 -13.12 2.76 -9.82
CA VAL A 393 -14.48 2.24 -9.68
C VAL A 393 -15.51 3.35 -9.90
N SER A 394 -16.18 3.31 -11.06
CA SER A 394 -17.38 4.09 -11.33
C SER A 394 -18.60 3.44 -10.67
N HIS A 395 -19.16 4.10 -9.65
CA HIS A 395 -20.34 3.60 -8.92
C HIS A 395 -21.51 3.34 -9.87
N GLY A 396 -21.98 2.10 -9.91
CA GLY A 396 -23.11 1.63 -10.72
C GLY A 396 -22.75 1.18 -12.14
N GLU A 397 -21.54 1.47 -12.63
CA GLU A 397 -21.09 1.15 -14.00
C GLU A 397 -20.14 -0.06 -14.07
N ASN A 398 -19.09 -0.08 -13.25
CA ASN A 398 -18.07 -1.14 -13.22
C ASN A 398 -17.85 -1.74 -11.82
N GLY A 399 -18.58 -1.23 -10.82
CA GLY A 399 -18.61 -1.68 -9.44
C GLY A 399 -19.47 -0.74 -8.60
N PHE A 400 -19.46 -0.88 -7.28
CA PHE A 400 -20.25 -0.06 -6.36
C PHE A 400 -19.37 0.59 -5.30
N LEU A 401 -19.73 1.82 -4.88
CA LEU A 401 -19.02 2.59 -3.84
C LEU A 401 -19.92 2.97 -2.67
N ALA A 402 -19.51 2.56 -1.46
CA ALA A 402 -20.06 2.98 -0.18
C ALA A 402 -19.24 4.14 0.44
N PRO A 403 -19.81 4.96 1.34
CA PRO A 403 -18.99 5.79 2.23
C PRO A 403 -18.12 4.91 3.16
N PRO A 404 -16.90 5.35 3.52
CA PRO A 404 -16.05 4.64 4.47
C PRO A 404 -16.58 4.72 5.90
N ALA A 405 -16.19 3.75 6.72
CA ALA A 405 -16.49 3.69 8.16
C ALA A 405 -17.99 3.70 8.55
N ASP A 406 -18.87 3.35 7.61
CA ASP A 406 -20.32 3.20 7.83
C ASP A 406 -20.76 1.77 7.47
N ALA A 407 -20.97 0.95 8.50
CA ALA A 407 -21.47 -0.42 8.33
C ALA A 407 -22.91 -0.47 7.78
N SER A 408 -23.75 0.53 8.08
CA SER A 408 -25.14 0.56 7.60
C SER A 408 -25.22 0.87 6.11
N ALA A 409 -24.39 1.80 5.60
CA ALA A 409 -24.30 2.08 4.18
C ALA A 409 -23.65 0.92 3.41
N LEU A 410 -22.57 0.32 3.96
CA LEU A 410 -21.96 -0.88 3.37
C LEU A 410 -22.97 -2.05 3.32
N GLN A 411 -23.73 -2.28 4.40
CA GLN A 411 -24.80 -3.28 4.43
C GLN A 411 -25.84 -3.03 3.32
N LYS A 412 -26.37 -1.81 3.21
CA LYS A 412 -27.38 -1.47 2.19
C LYS A 412 -26.86 -1.72 0.78
N LEU A 413 -25.61 -1.34 0.51
CA LEU A 413 -25.00 -1.51 -0.81
C LEU A 413 -24.66 -2.97 -1.14
N LEU A 414 -24.23 -3.76 -0.15
CA LEU A 414 -24.05 -5.20 -0.30
C LEU A 414 -25.38 -5.92 -0.55
N LEU A 415 -26.44 -5.57 0.19
CA LEU A 415 -27.79 -6.10 -0.05
C LEU A 415 -28.29 -5.71 -1.45
N GLN A 416 -28.12 -4.46 -1.87
CA GLN A 416 -28.45 -4.04 -3.25
C GLN A 416 -27.70 -4.88 -4.28
N CYS A 417 -26.37 -4.95 -4.19
CA CYS A 417 -25.52 -5.72 -5.09
C CYS A 417 -25.91 -7.20 -5.15
N LEU A 418 -26.32 -7.81 -4.02
CA LEU A 418 -26.77 -9.20 -3.96
C LEU A 418 -28.20 -9.43 -4.47
N ASN A 419 -29.06 -8.41 -4.48
CA ASN A 419 -30.36 -8.49 -5.15
C ASN A 419 -30.22 -8.26 -6.67
N GLU A 420 -29.19 -7.53 -7.12
CA GLU A 420 -28.85 -7.26 -8.53
C GLU A 420 -27.82 -8.28 -9.12
N GLN A 421 -27.93 -9.56 -8.75
CA GLN A 421 -26.99 -10.62 -9.16
C GLN A 421 -26.91 -10.82 -10.69
N GLU A 422 -27.99 -10.54 -11.41
CA GLU A 422 -28.04 -10.57 -12.88
C GLU A 422 -27.14 -9.52 -13.55
N ARG A 423 -26.79 -8.44 -12.84
CA ARG A 423 -25.86 -7.41 -13.34
C ARG A 423 -24.39 -7.81 -13.20
N TRP A 424 -24.07 -8.82 -12.39
CA TRP A 424 -22.68 -9.16 -12.06
C TRP A 424 -21.79 -9.49 -13.28
N PRO A 425 -22.24 -10.23 -14.31
CA PRO A 425 -21.43 -10.48 -15.50
C PRO A 425 -21.09 -9.19 -16.27
N LEU A 426 -22.02 -8.23 -16.34
CA LEU A 426 -21.80 -6.93 -16.98
C LEU A 426 -20.81 -6.09 -16.16
N LEU A 427 -21.02 -5.95 -14.84
CA LEU A 427 -20.12 -5.22 -13.95
C LEU A 427 -18.69 -5.78 -14.02
N ALA A 428 -18.54 -7.11 -13.99
CA ALA A 428 -17.25 -7.78 -14.12
C ALA A 428 -16.59 -7.56 -15.49
N GLN A 429 -17.36 -7.58 -16.58
CA GLN A 429 -16.85 -7.33 -17.93
C GLN A 429 -16.40 -5.88 -18.12
N VAL A 430 -17.20 -4.91 -17.66
CA VAL A 430 -16.83 -3.48 -17.72
C VAL A 430 -15.61 -3.22 -16.81
N GLY A 431 -15.57 -3.79 -15.61
CA GLY A 431 -14.42 -3.69 -14.70
C GLY A 431 -13.13 -4.22 -15.31
N ARG A 432 -13.16 -5.42 -15.89
CA ARG A 432 -12.01 -5.98 -16.66
C ARG A 432 -11.59 -5.03 -17.77
N ARG A 433 -12.53 -4.50 -18.55
CA ARG A 433 -12.25 -3.60 -19.67
C ARG A 433 -11.59 -2.29 -19.22
N THR A 434 -12.09 -1.64 -18.16
CA THR A 434 -11.46 -0.46 -17.53
C THR A 434 -9.99 -0.73 -17.21
N VAL A 435 -9.72 -1.90 -16.62
CA VAL A 435 -8.35 -2.30 -16.25
C VAL A 435 -7.49 -2.61 -17.48
N GLU A 436 -8.03 -3.25 -18.51
CA GLU A 436 -7.32 -3.51 -19.77
C GLU A 436 -6.94 -2.21 -20.52
N THR A 437 -7.82 -1.21 -20.53
CA THR A 437 -7.58 0.06 -21.26
C THR A 437 -6.73 1.06 -20.50
N GLU A 438 -6.86 1.16 -19.17
CA GLU A 438 -6.29 2.27 -18.39
C GLU A 438 -5.29 1.80 -17.32
N PHE A 439 -5.45 0.60 -16.77
CA PHE A 439 -4.71 0.12 -15.60
C PHE A 439 -3.98 -1.21 -15.86
N SER A 440 -3.45 -1.39 -17.07
CA SER A 440 -2.60 -2.54 -17.41
C SER A 440 -1.15 -2.30 -16.96
N LEU A 441 -0.44 -3.36 -16.59
CA LEU A 441 0.98 -3.27 -16.22
C LEU A 441 1.84 -2.69 -17.36
N ALA A 442 1.49 -2.96 -18.62
CA ALA A 442 2.13 -2.36 -19.79
C ALA A 442 1.94 -0.83 -19.87
N HIS A 443 0.78 -0.30 -19.50
CA HIS A 443 0.54 1.15 -19.43
C HIS A 443 1.32 1.79 -18.27
N GLN A 444 1.37 1.14 -17.10
CA GLN A 444 2.21 1.58 -15.98
C GLN A 444 3.68 1.66 -16.38
N VAL A 445 4.25 0.56 -16.89
CA VAL A 445 5.67 0.45 -17.27
C VAL A 445 6.04 1.50 -18.31
N SER A 446 5.30 1.60 -19.42
CA SER A 446 5.59 2.56 -20.48
C SER A 446 5.49 4.03 -20.00
N SER A 447 4.62 4.31 -19.02
CA SER A 447 4.59 5.63 -18.36
C SER A 447 5.82 5.90 -17.48
N PHE A 448 6.32 4.91 -16.73
CA PHE A 448 7.59 5.07 -15.98
C PHE A 448 8.78 5.29 -16.92
N GLU A 449 8.91 4.49 -17.99
CA GLU A 449 9.97 4.67 -19.00
C GLU A 449 9.97 6.06 -19.63
N ARG A 450 8.78 6.56 -19.96
CA ARG A 450 8.57 7.91 -20.51
C ARG A 450 9.00 8.99 -19.52
N ILE A 451 8.72 8.83 -18.22
CA ILE A 451 9.22 9.77 -17.20
C ILE A 451 10.75 9.67 -17.07
N PHE A 452 11.34 8.47 -17.05
CA PHE A 452 12.80 8.33 -16.94
C PHE A 452 13.53 9.07 -18.06
N ALA A 453 13.11 8.85 -19.32
CA ALA A 453 13.67 9.52 -20.48
C ALA A 453 13.46 11.05 -20.42
N ASN A 454 12.27 11.51 -20.03
CA ASN A 454 11.94 12.94 -19.95
C ASN A 454 12.74 13.66 -18.85
N VAL A 455 12.88 13.07 -17.67
CA VAL A 455 13.59 13.67 -16.54
C VAL A 455 15.09 13.69 -16.80
N TYR A 456 15.66 12.60 -17.32
CA TYR A 456 17.05 12.55 -17.75
C TYR A 456 17.33 13.61 -18.83
N GLY A 457 16.59 13.56 -19.94
CA GLY A 457 16.78 14.48 -21.07
C GLY A 457 16.51 15.95 -20.74
N ALA A 458 15.70 16.27 -19.72
CA ALA A 458 15.59 17.63 -19.21
C ALA A 458 16.86 18.06 -18.46
N LYS A 459 17.41 17.21 -17.59
CA LYS A 459 18.58 17.52 -16.76
C LYS A 459 19.88 17.58 -17.58
N THR A 460 20.05 16.71 -18.58
CA THR A 460 21.17 16.76 -19.53
C THR A 460 21.18 18.08 -20.32
N ARG A 461 20.02 18.53 -20.82
CA ARG A 461 19.91 19.81 -21.55
C ARG A 461 20.17 21.02 -20.65
N ALA A 462 19.70 21.01 -19.41
CA ALA A 462 20.02 22.06 -18.45
C ALA A 462 21.54 22.17 -18.21
N ALA A 463 22.22 21.03 -18.04
CA ALA A 463 23.68 20.97 -17.86
C ALA A 463 24.50 21.19 -19.15
N GLN A 464 23.85 21.51 -20.28
CA GLN A 464 24.49 21.95 -21.53
C GLN A 464 24.32 23.46 -21.77
N LEU A 465 23.56 24.15 -20.91
CA LEU A 465 23.24 25.57 -20.99
C LEU A 465 23.83 26.37 -19.81
N THR A 466 24.65 25.73 -18.98
CA THR A 466 25.30 26.26 -17.76
C THR A 466 26.75 25.85 -17.70
#